data_AF-A0A229HDV9-F1
#
_entry.id   AF-A0A229HDV9-F1
#
_cell.length_a   1.000
_cell.length_b   1.000
_cell.length_c   1.000
_cell.angle_alpha   90.00
_cell.angle_beta   90.00
_cell.angle_gamma   90.00
#
_symmetry.space_group_name_H-M   'P 1'
#
loop_
_entity.id
_entity.type
_entity.pdbx_description
1 polymer ?
#
loop_
_entity_poly.entity_id
_entity_poly.type
_entity_poly.pdbx_seq_one_letter_code
_entity_poly.pdbx_strand_id
1 'polypeptide(L)'
;MAVRDERGAAVAVGWNRDRLRKFVDLRTGEADAPSLGVIEEVTDAPRGGWGSAEQLRRLVGLVRERGPVPWDHQAVAALREGTGMGRAAASLVLAGMHVRGRIPFLENEEREILRLKVAEAEDGASEHARLTALDRLELLADVLPEDPAELWEPHGMRGVAERIAEAWRERYGRRTVVPERTHNAVVELQMLRLSAADFCAAFTNPTAEPGLSAPVDTWIKNTDHGPMVSDANARWDVARFEDRLLSIVPNLFWVYAELPAGDLVREGAPGLVRVFQERLNHPGLLLDAGTLDREVGASVAELHERFGYQPYAGPERLEVASIDDGLTVVTDGVVDRRGHLSRTRLYFRPAFYGADERSRALSGARFDSRYDRELGLVEWLRGPDCARIMERIESAALPAGAYETNPAASAPDVVARVAGGLGIDEDAAALYLQLLALSAPTDRSVRTWNGWKPARHQKAAAVLVERGLVVEDKRPRAGRQLFLPGEWIHAKKPYQPMEAWKADLIGVDRSYNGLLESPLPLPTRTLPELFAHAWALVEDGAGPSL
;
A
#
# COMPACT_ATOMS: atom_id res chain seq x y z
N MET A 1 19.45 9.08 32.70
CA MET A 1 20.52 9.11 33.72
C MET A 1 21.40 7.90 33.47
N ALA A 2 22.66 8.11 33.11
CA ALA A 2 23.64 7.02 32.94
C ALA A 2 24.57 7.02 34.15
N VAL A 3 24.82 5.86 34.72
CA VAL A 3 25.92 5.64 35.68
C VAL A 3 27.08 5.08 34.86
N ARG A 4 28.24 5.75 34.90
CA ARG A 4 29.47 5.30 34.24
C ARG A 4 30.55 5.16 35.32
N ASP A 5 31.14 3.98 35.40
CA ASP A 5 32.49 3.79 35.94
C ASP A 5 33.24 2.70 35.13
N GLU A 6 34.44 2.37 35.59
CA GLU A 6 35.39 1.43 34.99
C GLU A 6 34.91 -0.04 35.03
N ARG A 7 33.78 -0.33 35.68
CA ARG A 7 33.24 -1.68 35.94
C ARG A 7 32.09 -2.07 35.00
N GLY A 8 31.79 -1.23 34.00
CA GLY A 8 30.68 -1.41 33.07
C GLY A 8 29.55 -0.40 33.32
N ALA A 9 28.65 -0.27 32.36
CA ALA A 9 27.58 0.71 32.42
C ALA A 9 26.26 0.14 31.89
N ALA A 10 25.19 0.35 32.64
CA ALA A 10 23.82 0.15 32.16
C ALA A 10 23.22 1.49 31.74
N VAL A 11 22.75 1.58 30.49
CA VAL A 11 22.13 2.78 29.93
C VAL A 11 20.66 2.51 29.65
N ALA A 12 19.76 3.17 30.38
CA ALA A 12 18.33 3.12 30.07
C ALA A 12 18.05 3.88 28.76
N VAL A 13 17.43 3.21 27.79
CA VAL A 13 17.20 3.74 26.43
C VAL A 13 15.74 4.09 26.14
N GLY A 14 14.80 3.75 27.04
CA GLY A 14 13.41 4.15 26.89
C GLY A 14 12.47 3.64 27.98
N TRP A 15 11.25 4.18 27.98
CA TRP A 15 10.12 3.72 28.79
C TRP A 15 9.15 2.95 27.89
N ASN A 16 8.79 1.72 28.27
CA ASN A 16 7.67 1.02 27.65
C ASN A 16 6.37 1.31 28.42
N ARG A 17 5.21 1.18 27.74
CA ARG A 17 3.87 1.34 28.32
C ARG A 17 3.58 0.34 29.45
N ASP A 18 4.28 -0.78 29.49
CA ASP A 18 4.04 -1.89 30.41
C ASP A 18 4.86 -1.82 31.70
N ARG A 19 5.29 -0.62 32.14
CA ARG A 19 6.18 -0.39 33.30
C ARG A 19 7.57 -1.03 33.24
N LEU A 20 7.88 -1.79 32.19
CA LEU A 20 9.21 -2.35 31.91
C LEU A 20 10.18 -1.28 31.36
N ARG A 21 11.45 -1.38 31.73
CA ARG A 21 12.54 -0.50 31.25
C ARG A 21 13.48 -1.27 30.35
N LYS A 22 13.71 -0.77 29.14
CA LYS A 22 14.76 -1.27 28.25
C LYS A 22 16.07 -0.57 28.57
N PHE A 23 17.14 -1.36 28.72
CA PHE A 23 18.49 -0.86 28.93
C PHE A 23 19.47 -1.58 28.00
N VAL A 24 20.59 -0.92 27.73
CA VAL A 24 21.77 -1.53 27.12
C VAL A 24 22.77 -1.75 28.23
N ASP A 25 23.21 -3.00 28.40
CA ASP A 25 24.26 -3.36 29.34
C ASP A 25 25.60 -3.44 28.61
N LEU A 26 26.48 -2.46 28.87
CA LEU A 26 27.82 -2.40 28.33
C LEU A 26 28.78 -2.92 29.40
N ARG A 27 29.04 -4.23 29.41
CA ARG A 27 29.99 -4.84 30.34
C ARG A 27 31.40 -4.75 29.79
N THR A 28 32.31 -4.23 30.61
CA THR A 28 33.75 -4.30 30.38
C THR A 28 34.38 -4.94 31.62
N GLY A 29 35.09 -6.06 31.46
CA GLY A 29 35.70 -6.79 32.58
C GLY A 29 34.76 -7.81 33.26
N GLU A 30 35.17 -8.33 34.41
CA GLU A 30 34.46 -9.38 35.17
C GLU A 30 33.51 -8.84 36.25
N ALA A 31 33.23 -7.54 36.27
CA ALA A 31 32.43 -6.93 37.33
C ALA A 31 30.92 -7.14 37.12
N ASP A 32 30.19 -7.31 38.23
CA ASP A 32 28.74 -7.40 38.24
C ASP A 32 28.09 -6.10 37.77
N ALA A 33 27.08 -6.24 36.90
CA ALA A 33 26.29 -5.10 36.43
C ALA A 33 25.52 -4.44 37.60
N PRO A 34 25.16 -3.15 37.49
CA PRO A 34 24.29 -2.50 38.48
C PRO A 34 22.97 -3.27 38.67
N SER A 35 22.36 -3.18 39.86
CA SER A 35 21.04 -3.79 40.11
C SER A 35 19.96 -3.12 39.24
N LEU A 36 19.44 -3.84 38.26
CA LEU A 36 18.43 -3.37 37.30
C LEU A 36 17.03 -3.93 37.56
N GLY A 37 16.84 -4.60 38.71
CA GLY A 37 15.63 -5.37 39.01
C GLY A 37 15.67 -6.76 38.38
N VAL A 38 14.50 -7.42 38.32
CA VAL A 38 14.37 -8.73 37.65
C VAL A 38 14.44 -8.51 36.14
N ILE A 39 15.40 -9.16 35.50
CA ILE A 39 15.53 -9.16 34.04
C ILE A 39 14.58 -10.23 33.50
N GLU A 40 13.55 -9.80 32.77
CA GLU A 40 12.58 -10.71 32.15
C GLU A 40 13.08 -11.28 30.82
N GLU A 41 13.84 -10.49 30.07
CA GLU A 41 14.36 -10.85 28.75
C GLU A 41 15.77 -10.30 28.57
N VAL A 42 16.67 -11.13 28.04
CA VAL A 42 18.01 -10.72 27.59
C VAL A 42 18.11 -11.06 26.12
N THR A 43 18.44 -10.06 25.31
CA THR A 43 18.80 -10.27 23.91
C THR A 43 20.23 -9.84 23.72
N ASP A 44 21.09 -10.76 23.28
CA ASP A 44 22.44 -10.42 22.89
C ASP A 44 22.38 -9.48 21.68
N ALA A 45 23.04 -8.33 21.77
CA ALA A 45 23.29 -7.53 20.59
C ALA A 45 24.24 -8.31 19.67
N PRO A 46 24.08 -8.23 18.34
CA PRO A 46 25.02 -8.84 17.41
C PRO A 46 26.46 -8.46 17.77
N ARG A 47 27.34 -9.45 17.87
CA ARG A 47 28.74 -9.25 18.30
C ARG A 47 29.60 -8.53 17.24
N GLY A 48 29.09 -8.38 16.02
CA GLY A 48 29.69 -7.56 14.95
C GLY A 48 29.27 -6.10 15.10
N GLY A 49 30.18 -5.25 15.55
CA GLY A 49 29.97 -3.80 15.52
C GLY A 49 30.01 -3.26 14.08
N TRP A 50 29.83 -1.94 13.92
CA TRP A 50 30.09 -1.20 12.67
C TRP A 50 31.57 -1.22 12.20
N GLY A 51 32.37 -2.19 12.68
CA GLY A 51 33.82 -2.25 12.60
C GLY A 51 34.50 -2.21 13.98
N SER A 52 35.78 -2.54 14.01
CA SER A 52 36.62 -2.47 15.22
C SER A 52 36.83 -1.02 15.68
N ALA A 53 37.21 -0.85 16.95
CA ALA A 53 37.54 0.48 17.48
C ALA A 53 38.67 1.17 16.71
N GLU A 54 39.59 0.41 16.13
CA GLU A 54 40.66 0.93 15.27
C GLU A 54 40.11 1.43 13.94
N GLN A 55 39.28 0.62 13.25
CA GLN A 55 38.64 1.01 11.99
C GLN A 55 37.78 2.26 12.17
N LEU A 56 37.00 2.36 13.25
CA LEU A 56 36.16 3.53 13.52
C LEU A 56 36.98 4.80 13.77
N ARG A 57 38.10 4.71 14.51
CA ARG A 57 39.01 5.86 14.70
C ARG A 57 39.64 6.30 13.38
N ARG A 58 40.05 5.34 12.54
CA ARG A 58 40.61 5.59 11.21
C ARG A 58 39.59 6.27 10.30
N LEU A 59 38.33 5.78 10.27
CA LEU A 59 37.23 6.39 9.53
C LEU A 59 37.02 7.86 9.94
N VAL A 60 36.94 8.14 11.24
CA VAL A 60 36.78 9.52 11.74
C VAL A 60 37.96 10.42 11.36
N GLY A 61 39.19 9.89 11.39
CA GLY A 61 40.38 10.60 10.91
C GLY A 61 40.27 10.96 9.43
N LEU A 62 39.93 9.98 8.59
CA LEU A 62 39.78 10.16 7.15
C LEU A 62 38.66 11.15 6.79
N VAL A 63 37.52 11.14 7.49
CA VAL A 63 36.45 12.12 7.26
C VAL A 63 36.91 13.55 7.57
N ARG A 64 37.74 13.74 8.62
CA ARG A 64 38.30 15.06 8.96
C ARG A 64 39.34 15.53 7.95
N GLU A 65 40.12 14.61 7.41
CA GLU A 65 41.19 14.91 6.45
C GLU A 65 40.66 15.11 5.02
N ARG A 66 39.72 14.27 4.58
CA ARG A 66 39.25 14.17 3.19
C ARG A 66 37.84 14.72 2.97
N GLY A 67 37.12 15.07 4.03
CA GLY A 67 35.72 15.44 3.98
C GLY A 67 34.79 14.22 3.86
N PRO A 68 33.50 14.42 3.52
CA PRO A 68 32.54 13.32 3.39
C PRO A 68 32.93 12.34 2.28
N VAL A 69 32.56 11.07 2.43
CA VAL A 69 32.72 10.05 1.39
C VAL A 69 31.93 10.48 0.14
N PRO A 70 32.54 10.48 -1.06
CA PRO A 70 31.82 10.83 -2.30
C PRO A 70 30.66 9.87 -2.58
N TRP A 71 29.47 10.41 -2.88
CA TRP A 71 28.28 9.61 -3.12
C TRP A 71 28.31 8.88 -4.48
N ASP A 72 28.17 7.54 -4.47
CA ASP A 72 28.12 6.70 -5.68
C ASP A 72 26.70 6.18 -5.98
N HIS A 73 26.06 6.75 -7.00
CA HIS A 73 24.74 6.28 -7.47
C HIS A 73 24.76 4.87 -8.07
N GLN A 74 25.91 4.38 -8.54
CA GLN A 74 26.05 3.02 -9.06
C GLN A 74 26.12 1.99 -7.93
N ALA A 75 26.61 2.36 -6.75
CA ALA A 75 26.51 1.54 -5.54
C ALA A 75 25.05 1.37 -5.10
N VAL A 76 24.22 2.42 -5.19
CA VAL A 76 22.77 2.33 -4.96
C VAL A 76 22.12 1.36 -5.96
N ALA A 77 22.49 1.43 -7.24
CA ALA A 77 21.96 0.53 -8.25
C ALA A 77 22.36 -0.93 -7.99
N ALA A 78 23.60 -1.18 -7.58
CA ALA A 78 24.08 -2.51 -7.19
C ALA A 78 23.36 -3.05 -5.96
N LEU A 79 23.15 -2.23 -4.93
CA LEU A 79 22.39 -2.61 -3.74
C LEU A 79 20.95 -2.98 -4.11
N ARG A 80 20.27 -2.13 -4.90
CA ARG A 80 18.92 -2.41 -5.40
C ARG A 80 18.86 -3.73 -6.18
N GLU A 81 19.80 -3.98 -7.08
CA GLU A 81 19.84 -5.23 -7.83
C GLU A 81 20.05 -6.44 -6.92
N GLY A 82 20.93 -6.29 -5.92
CA GLY A 82 21.27 -7.34 -4.96
C GLY A 82 20.18 -7.68 -3.95
N THR A 83 19.22 -6.79 -3.69
CA THR A 83 18.18 -6.96 -2.66
C THR A 83 16.75 -6.98 -3.21
N GLY A 84 16.50 -6.25 -4.30
CA GLY A 84 15.15 -5.96 -4.81
C GLY A 84 14.44 -4.78 -4.12
N MET A 85 15.16 -3.99 -3.31
CA MET A 85 14.63 -2.78 -2.65
C MET A 85 14.26 -1.66 -3.64
N GLY A 86 13.43 -0.72 -3.20
CA GLY A 86 13.24 0.54 -3.88
C GLY A 86 14.54 1.36 -3.97
N ARG A 87 14.71 2.19 -5.02
CA ARG A 87 15.89 3.06 -5.17
C ARG A 87 16.09 3.96 -3.94
N ALA A 88 15.00 4.53 -3.43
CA ALA A 88 15.06 5.40 -2.26
C ALA A 88 15.47 4.64 -0.99
N ALA A 89 14.91 3.46 -0.76
CA ALA A 89 15.28 2.60 0.35
C ALA A 89 16.76 2.18 0.29
N ALA A 90 17.24 1.78 -0.89
CA ALA A 90 18.65 1.46 -1.10
C ALA A 90 19.57 2.66 -0.85
N SER A 91 19.20 3.86 -1.33
CA SER A 91 19.94 5.10 -1.02
C SER A 91 20.01 5.37 0.48
N LEU A 92 18.89 5.23 1.20
CA LEU A 92 18.83 5.49 2.64
C LEU A 92 19.67 4.49 3.44
N VAL A 93 19.59 3.20 3.13
CA VAL A 93 20.40 2.17 3.79
C VAL A 93 21.89 2.38 3.51
N LEU A 94 22.27 2.65 2.26
CA LEU A 94 23.67 2.91 1.90
C LEU A 94 24.21 4.18 2.59
N ALA A 95 23.36 5.18 2.84
CA ALA A 95 23.70 6.36 3.62
C ALA A 95 23.72 6.13 5.15
N GLY A 96 23.42 4.91 5.61
CA GLY A 96 23.27 4.60 7.04
C GLY A 96 22.00 5.17 7.68
N MET A 97 21.07 5.71 6.90
CA MET A 97 19.83 6.37 7.32
C MET A 97 18.66 5.36 7.41
N HIS A 98 18.64 4.57 8.48
CA HIS A 98 17.77 3.39 8.61
C HIS A 98 16.53 3.59 9.53
N VAL A 99 16.36 4.80 10.07
CA VAL A 99 15.20 5.17 10.90
C VAL A 99 14.65 6.51 10.43
N ARG A 100 13.33 6.63 10.36
CA ARG A 100 12.67 7.91 10.09
C ARG A 100 12.96 8.87 11.25
N GLY A 101 13.72 9.93 10.97
CA GLY A 101 14.09 10.99 11.91
C GLY A 101 12.99 12.02 12.14
N ARG A 102 13.38 13.22 12.57
CA ARG A 102 12.46 14.38 12.69
C ARG A 102 11.89 14.76 11.32
N ILE A 103 10.78 15.50 11.30
CA ILE A 103 10.20 16.08 10.08
C ILE A 103 10.71 17.53 9.96
N PRO A 104 11.26 17.96 8.81
CA PRO A 104 11.46 17.19 7.56
C PRO A 104 12.49 16.07 7.72
N PHE A 105 12.24 14.91 7.07
CA PHE A 105 13.05 13.70 7.22
C PHE A 105 14.46 13.83 6.61
N LEU A 106 14.55 14.53 5.48
CA LEU A 106 15.80 14.90 4.82
C LEU A 106 15.77 16.38 4.48
N GLU A 107 16.88 17.07 4.68
CA GLU A 107 17.07 18.44 4.23
C GLU A 107 17.15 18.53 2.70
N ASN A 108 17.03 19.74 2.16
CA ASN A 108 17.06 19.96 0.71
C ASN A 108 18.38 19.48 0.10
N GLU A 109 19.52 19.82 0.70
CA GLU A 109 20.83 19.42 0.20
C GLU A 109 21.01 17.89 0.20
N GLU A 110 20.52 17.21 1.25
CA GLU A 110 20.60 15.74 1.35
C GLU A 110 19.77 15.08 0.24
N ARG A 111 18.57 15.59 -0.04
CA ARG A 111 17.73 15.09 -1.14
C ARG A 111 18.36 15.32 -2.51
N GLU A 112 19.06 16.43 -2.70
CA GLU A 112 19.80 16.71 -3.94
C GLU A 112 20.95 15.72 -4.15
N ILE A 113 21.73 15.44 -3.10
CA ILE A 113 22.82 14.44 -3.13
C ILE A 113 22.27 13.05 -3.47
N LEU A 114 21.20 12.63 -2.80
CA LEU A 114 20.59 11.31 -3.01
C LEU A 114 19.76 11.22 -4.30
N ARG A 115 19.47 12.36 -4.95
CA ARG A 115 18.53 12.51 -6.08
C ARG A 115 17.15 11.95 -5.75
N LEU A 116 16.61 12.33 -4.59
CA LEU A 116 15.30 11.88 -4.11
C LEU A 116 14.29 13.01 -4.03
N LYS A 117 13.07 12.72 -4.49
CA LYS A 117 11.91 13.56 -4.17
C LYS A 117 11.44 13.28 -2.74
N VAL A 118 10.64 14.18 -2.18
CA VAL A 118 10.07 14.02 -0.83
C VAL A 118 9.29 12.71 -0.71
N ALA A 119 8.36 12.44 -1.63
CA ALA A 119 7.56 11.21 -1.60
C ALA A 119 8.42 9.94 -1.76
N GLU A 120 9.46 9.98 -2.58
CA GLU A 120 10.40 8.86 -2.75
C GLU A 120 11.16 8.58 -1.44
N ALA A 121 11.65 9.63 -0.76
CA ALA A 121 12.35 9.48 0.52
C ALA A 121 11.43 8.97 1.64
N GLU A 122 10.18 9.42 1.68
CA GLU A 122 9.18 8.95 2.65
C GLU A 122 8.78 7.49 2.42
N ASP A 123 8.62 7.08 1.17
CA ASP A 123 8.36 5.68 0.80
C ASP A 123 9.57 4.79 1.16
N GLY A 124 10.78 5.21 0.81
CA GLY A 124 12.01 4.48 1.15
C GLY A 124 12.21 4.32 2.66
N ALA A 125 11.87 5.34 3.46
CA ALA A 125 11.88 5.23 4.92
C ALA A 125 10.78 4.28 5.44
N SER A 126 9.64 4.23 4.75
CA SER A 126 8.52 3.35 5.11
C SER A 126 8.84 1.88 4.83
N GLU A 127 9.59 1.58 3.76
CA GLU A 127 10.12 0.23 3.47
C GLU A 127 10.94 -0.32 4.65
N HIS A 128 11.75 0.53 5.28
CA HIS A 128 12.57 0.15 6.45
C HIS A 128 11.84 0.21 7.79
N ALA A 129 10.61 0.73 7.83
CA ALA A 129 9.91 1.00 9.09
C ALA A 129 9.64 -0.28 9.90
N ARG A 130 9.44 -1.40 9.21
CA ARG A 130 9.13 -2.71 9.82
C ARG A 130 10.38 -3.49 10.25
N LEU A 131 11.58 -3.04 9.90
CA LEU A 131 12.81 -3.63 10.41
C LEU A 131 12.86 -3.47 11.93
N THR A 132 13.22 -4.52 12.66
CA THR A 132 13.47 -4.43 14.10
C THR A 132 14.77 -3.66 14.37
N ALA A 133 15.02 -3.30 15.64
CA ALA A 133 16.31 -2.73 16.00
C ALA A 133 17.48 -3.70 15.73
N LEU A 134 17.24 -5.01 15.93
CA LEU A 134 18.23 -6.06 15.66
C LEU A 134 18.46 -6.22 14.16
N ASP A 135 17.39 -6.22 13.35
CA ASP A 135 17.49 -6.29 11.88
C ASP A 135 18.39 -5.19 11.33
N ARG A 136 18.22 -3.96 11.84
CA ARG A 136 19.03 -2.79 11.45
C ARG A 136 20.49 -2.93 11.85
N LEU A 137 20.75 -3.50 13.02
CA LEU A 137 22.12 -3.74 13.50
C LEU A 137 22.80 -4.83 12.67
N GLU A 138 22.12 -5.95 12.44
CA GLU A 138 22.63 -7.05 11.61
C GLU A 138 22.89 -6.62 10.17
N LEU A 139 21.99 -5.85 9.56
CA LEU A 139 22.16 -5.36 8.18
C LEU A 139 23.41 -4.49 8.00
N LEU A 140 23.85 -3.84 9.07
CA LEU A 140 25.00 -2.93 9.08
C LEU A 140 26.19 -3.51 9.84
N ALA A 141 26.08 -4.73 10.36
CA ALA A 141 27.18 -5.44 10.97
C ALA A 141 28.20 -5.75 9.86
N ASP A 142 29.47 -5.45 10.12
CA ASP A 142 30.59 -5.83 9.25
C ASP A 142 30.57 -5.22 7.82
N VAL A 143 29.82 -4.14 7.59
CA VAL A 143 29.77 -3.46 6.28
C VAL A 143 30.99 -2.58 6.01
N LEU A 144 31.75 -2.20 7.04
CA LEU A 144 32.94 -1.37 6.92
C LEU A 144 34.11 -2.21 6.36
N PRO A 145 34.83 -1.75 5.32
CA PRO A 145 35.99 -2.49 4.80
C PRO A 145 37.10 -2.60 5.85
N GLU A 146 38.00 -3.58 5.67
CA GLU A 146 39.16 -3.76 6.55
C GLU A 146 39.99 -2.48 6.68
N ASP A 147 40.26 -1.80 5.54
CA ASP A 147 40.76 -0.42 5.53
C ASP A 147 39.65 0.58 5.15
N PRO A 148 39.18 1.43 6.09
CA PRO A 148 38.23 2.50 5.82
C PRO A 148 38.63 3.49 4.71
N ALA A 149 39.91 3.60 4.35
CA ALA A 149 40.37 4.45 3.26
C ALA A 149 39.79 4.04 1.90
N GLU A 150 39.45 2.76 1.73
CA GLU A 150 38.82 2.22 0.52
C GLU A 150 37.51 2.93 0.17
N LEU A 151 36.80 3.51 1.15
CA LEU A 151 35.56 4.25 0.90
C LEU A 151 35.74 5.46 -0.02
N TRP A 152 36.94 6.06 -0.05
CA TRP A 152 37.27 7.19 -0.95
C TRP A 152 37.83 6.75 -2.30
N GLU A 153 38.13 5.45 -2.48
CA GLU A 153 38.62 4.93 -3.74
C GLU A 153 37.48 4.73 -4.75
N PRO A 154 37.78 4.67 -6.06
CA PRO A 154 36.79 4.31 -7.06
C PRO A 154 36.11 2.99 -6.68
N HIS A 155 34.78 2.99 -6.62
CA HIS A 155 33.95 1.84 -6.24
C HIS A 155 33.95 1.45 -4.75
N GLY A 156 34.55 2.24 -3.85
CA GLY A 156 34.57 1.96 -2.41
C GLY A 156 33.18 1.70 -1.81
N MET A 157 32.21 2.55 -2.16
CA MET A 157 30.82 2.38 -1.72
C MET A 157 30.13 1.13 -2.31
N ARG A 158 30.61 0.58 -3.42
CA ARG A 158 30.02 -0.64 -4.02
C ARG A 158 30.30 -1.87 -3.19
N GLY A 159 31.50 -1.99 -2.62
CA GLY A 159 31.80 -3.08 -1.69
C GLY A 159 30.92 -3.03 -0.43
N VAL A 160 30.61 -1.82 0.06
CA VAL A 160 29.64 -1.63 1.16
C VAL A 160 28.25 -2.09 0.72
N ALA A 161 27.79 -1.66 -0.45
CA ALA A 161 26.51 -2.07 -1.02
C ALA A 161 26.40 -3.59 -1.18
N GLU A 162 27.46 -4.26 -1.63
CA GLU A 162 27.49 -5.72 -1.80
C GLU A 162 27.37 -6.47 -0.47
N ARG A 163 28.11 -6.04 0.57
CA ARG A 163 28.01 -6.61 1.93
C ARG A 163 26.63 -6.41 2.55
N ILE A 164 26.06 -5.21 2.42
CA ILE A 164 24.68 -4.94 2.84
C ILE A 164 23.70 -5.86 2.09
N ALA A 165 23.89 -6.02 0.78
CA ALA A 165 23.02 -6.86 -0.02
C ALA A 165 23.13 -8.34 0.36
N GLU A 166 24.32 -8.81 0.75
CA GLU A 166 24.54 -10.17 1.26
C GLU A 166 23.80 -10.39 2.59
N ALA A 167 23.99 -9.51 3.57
CA ALA A 167 23.29 -9.57 4.85
C ALA A 167 21.76 -9.52 4.67
N TRP A 168 21.27 -8.69 3.74
CA TRP A 168 19.85 -8.64 3.40
C TRP A 168 19.35 -9.97 2.83
N ARG A 169 20.08 -10.55 1.86
CA ARG A 169 19.66 -11.80 1.20
C ARG A 169 19.66 -12.99 2.15
N GLU A 170 20.60 -13.06 3.08
CA GLU A 170 20.64 -14.12 4.09
C GLU A 170 19.37 -14.12 4.96
N ARG A 171 18.87 -12.93 5.31
CA ARG A 171 17.73 -12.76 6.21
C ARG A 171 16.37 -12.78 5.51
N TYR A 172 16.26 -12.09 4.38
CA TYR A 172 14.98 -11.83 3.70
C TYR A 172 14.89 -12.47 2.31
N GLY A 173 15.96 -13.09 1.84
CA GLY A 173 16.08 -13.50 0.44
C GLY A 173 16.22 -12.30 -0.51
N ARG A 174 16.12 -12.58 -1.80
CA ARG A 174 16.16 -11.57 -2.86
C ARG A 174 14.76 -11.36 -3.43
N ARG A 175 14.24 -10.13 -3.37
CA ARG A 175 13.00 -9.76 -4.05
C ARG A 175 13.24 -9.59 -5.55
N THR A 176 12.19 -9.81 -6.34
CA THR A 176 12.20 -9.52 -7.78
C THR A 176 12.39 -8.02 -7.99
N VAL A 177 13.41 -7.65 -8.77
CA VAL A 177 13.72 -6.26 -9.07
C VAL A 177 12.69 -5.72 -10.07
N VAL A 178 11.79 -4.84 -9.62
CA VAL A 178 10.78 -4.22 -10.48
C VAL A 178 11.31 -2.94 -11.14
N PRO A 179 11.02 -2.68 -12.44
CA PRO A 179 11.47 -1.47 -13.13
C PRO A 179 11.19 -0.18 -12.36
N GLU A 180 12.13 0.76 -12.38
CA GLU A 180 12.02 2.01 -11.62
C GLU A 180 10.78 2.83 -12.02
N ARG A 181 10.39 2.79 -13.29
CA ARG A 181 9.16 3.44 -13.76
C ARG A 181 7.92 2.96 -13.00
N THR A 182 7.83 1.67 -12.72
CA THR A 182 6.69 1.01 -12.07
C THR A 182 6.72 1.31 -10.59
N HIS A 183 7.90 1.20 -9.96
CA HIS A 183 8.10 1.59 -8.58
C HIS A 183 7.72 3.06 -8.33
N ASN A 184 8.18 3.98 -9.18
CA ASN A 184 7.85 5.40 -9.05
C ASN A 184 6.36 5.67 -9.25
N ALA A 185 5.69 4.93 -10.15
CA ALA A 185 4.26 5.04 -10.33
C ALA A 185 3.49 4.57 -9.07
N VAL A 186 3.96 3.52 -8.39
CA VAL A 186 3.39 3.07 -7.11
C VAL A 186 3.65 4.08 -5.98
N VAL A 187 4.81 4.75 -5.93
CA VAL A 187 5.09 5.84 -4.97
C VAL A 187 4.09 6.99 -5.12
N GLU A 188 3.66 7.29 -6.36
CA GLU A 188 2.65 8.33 -6.62
C GLU A 188 1.26 8.00 -6.04
N LEU A 189 0.97 6.73 -5.71
CA LEU A 189 -0.25 6.31 -5.01
C LEU A 189 -0.29 6.76 -3.55
N GLN A 190 0.86 7.11 -2.95
CA GLN A 190 0.98 7.58 -1.57
C GLN A 190 0.27 6.67 -0.54
N MET A 191 0.54 5.36 -0.64
CA MET A 191 -0.06 4.37 0.24
C MET A 191 0.32 4.60 1.70
N LEU A 192 -0.62 4.34 2.61
CA LEU A 192 -0.43 4.56 4.05
C LEU A 192 0.21 3.37 4.78
N ARG A 193 -0.02 2.14 4.30
CA ARG A 193 0.30 0.90 5.03
C ARG A 193 1.44 0.09 4.42
N LEU A 194 1.71 0.26 3.13
CA LEU A 194 2.73 -0.47 2.39
C LEU A 194 3.69 0.50 1.69
N SER A 195 4.96 0.11 1.64
CA SER A 195 5.92 0.72 0.72
C SER A 195 5.64 0.28 -0.71
N ALA A 196 6.15 1.02 -1.70
CA ALA A 196 6.07 0.62 -3.09
C ALA A 196 6.77 -0.71 -3.37
N ALA A 197 7.87 -1.02 -2.66
CA ALA A 197 8.57 -2.29 -2.76
C ALA A 197 7.73 -3.47 -2.24
N ASP A 198 7.11 -3.33 -1.06
CA ASP A 198 6.23 -4.38 -0.50
C ASP A 198 5.00 -4.60 -1.39
N PHE A 199 4.43 -3.52 -1.94
CA PHE A 199 3.34 -3.61 -2.91
C PHE A 199 3.78 -4.40 -4.14
N CYS A 200 4.88 -4.03 -4.79
CA CYS A 200 5.39 -4.71 -5.97
C CYS A 200 5.76 -6.19 -5.70
N ALA A 201 6.32 -6.47 -4.52
CA ALA A 201 6.72 -7.82 -4.13
C ALA A 201 5.50 -8.76 -4.00
N ALA A 202 4.36 -8.26 -3.52
CA ALA A 202 3.13 -9.03 -3.44
C ALA A 202 2.62 -9.50 -4.81
N PHE A 203 2.87 -8.77 -5.89
CA PHE A 203 2.51 -9.21 -7.25
C PHE A 203 3.54 -10.18 -7.83
N THR A 204 4.83 -9.94 -7.59
CA THR A 204 5.90 -10.68 -8.25
C THR A 204 6.25 -12.00 -7.55
N ASN A 205 5.99 -12.12 -6.25
CA ASN A 205 6.16 -13.35 -5.48
C ASN A 205 5.21 -13.40 -4.26
N PRO A 206 3.88 -13.49 -4.46
CA PRO A 206 2.90 -13.44 -3.39
C PRO A 206 3.13 -14.49 -2.30
N THR A 207 3.62 -15.68 -2.66
CA THR A 207 3.85 -16.79 -1.74
C THR A 207 5.04 -16.58 -0.81
N ALA A 208 5.96 -15.67 -1.12
CA ALA A 208 7.07 -15.30 -0.23
C ALA A 208 6.71 -14.12 0.69
N GLU A 209 5.60 -13.42 0.44
CA GLU A 209 5.28 -12.22 1.18
C GLU A 209 4.63 -12.51 2.54
N PRO A 210 5.12 -11.88 3.63
CA PRO A 210 4.51 -12.02 4.95
C PRO A 210 3.02 -11.64 4.96
N GLY A 211 2.20 -12.47 5.62
CA GLY A 211 0.74 -12.35 5.64
C GLY A 211 0.05 -13.03 4.45
N LEU A 212 0.77 -13.34 3.36
CA LEU A 212 0.26 -14.10 2.22
C LEU A 212 0.88 -15.50 2.12
N SER A 213 2.08 -15.70 2.67
CA SER A 213 2.85 -16.94 2.56
C SER A 213 2.23 -18.17 3.24
N ALA A 214 1.45 -17.98 4.31
CA ALA A 214 0.81 -19.08 5.05
C ALA A 214 -0.63 -18.74 5.43
N PRO A 215 -1.53 -19.75 5.57
CA PRO A 215 -2.84 -19.56 6.18
C PRO A 215 -2.70 -18.97 7.59
N VAL A 216 -3.63 -18.09 7.97
CA VAL A 216 -3.67 -17.46 9.29
C VAL A 216 -4.95 -17.87 9.99
N ASP A 217 -4.80 -18.66 11.05
CA ASP A 217 -5.89 -18.89 12.02
C ASP A 217 -6.01 -17.66 12.90
N THR A 218 -7.22 -17.09 12.97
CA THR A 218 -7.49 -15.91 13.78
C THR A 218 -8.67 -16.12 14.71
N TRP A 219 -8.66 -15.40 15.82
CA TRP A 219 -9.70 -15.43 16.83
C TRP A 219 -9.85 -14.06 17.49
N ILE A 220 -10.96 -13.85 18.18
CA ILE A 220 -11.20 -12.65 18.96
C ILE A 220 -10.61 -12.81 20.36
N LYS A 221 -9.85 -11.80 20.82
CA LYS A 221 -9.35 -11.68 22.19
C LYS A 221 -9.86 -10.41 22.86
N ASN A 222 -9.85 -10.36 24.19
CA ASN A 222 -10.16 -9.14 24.93
C ASN A 222 -8.97 -8.15 24.86
N THR A 223 -9.28 -6.86 24.80
CA THR A 223 -8.28 -5.78 24.88
C THR A 223 -8.85 -4.59 25.63
N ASP A 224 -7.99 -3.67 26.06
CA ASP A 224 -8.37 -2.35 26.61
C ASP A 224 -9.27 -1.50 25.67
N HIS A 225 -9.38 -1.90 24.40
CA HIS A 225 -10.16 -1.21 23.36
C HIS A 225 -11.36 -2.05 22.90
N GLY A 226 -11.70 -3.09 23.67
CA GLY A 226 -12.75 -4.05 23.37
C GLY A 226 -12.23 -5.28 22.63
N PRO A 227 -13.13 -6.20 22.26
CA PRO A 227 -12.76 -7.37 21.49
C PRO A 227 -12.06 -6.98 20.18
N MET A 228 -11.01 -7.70 19.81
CA MET A 228 -10.33 -7.54 18.52
C MET A 228 -9.81 -8.88 18.00
N VAL A 229 -9.72 -8.97 16.66
CA VAL A 229 -9.05 -10.07 15.97
C VAL A 229 -7.56 -10.11 16.35
N SER A 230 -7.08 -11.33 16.60
CA SER A 230 -5.70 -11.71 16.90
C SER A 230 -5.35 -13.03 16.19
N ASP A 231 -4.07 -13.34 16.15
CA ASP A 231 -3.49 -14.60 15.67
C ASP A 231 -2.47 -15.15 16.70
N ALA A 232 -1.83 -16.28 16.36
CA ALA A 232 -0.80 -16.94 17.18
C ALA A 232 0.42 -16.07 17.47
N ASN A 233 0.71 -15.09 16.60
CA ASN A 233 1.80 -14.14 16.72
C ASN A 233 1.29 -12.77 17.23
N ALA A 234 0.28 -12.80 18.10
CA ALA A 234 -0.27 -11.64 18.78
C ALA A 234 -0.75 -10.51 17.83
N ARG A 235 -1.39 -10.88 16.72
CA ARG A 235 -1.95 -10.01 15.65
C ARG A 235 -0.94 -9.64 14.57
N TRP A 236 0.30 -10.12 14.63
CA TRP A 236 1.31 -9.71 13.69
C TRP A 236 1.03 -10.20 12.26
N ASP A 237 0.51 -11.41 12.11
CA ASP A 237 0.27 -12.02 10.79
C ASP A 237 -1.05 -11.56 10.18
N VAL A 238 -2.12 -11.47 10.96
CA VAL A 238 -3.40 -10.93 10.51
C VAL A 238 -3.27 -9.46 10.13
N ALA A 239 -2.51 -8.65 10.88
CA ALA A 239 -2.28 -7.25 10.51
C ALA A 239 -1.51 -7.14 9.20
N ARG A 240 -0.55 -8.03 8.94
CA ARG A 240 0.14 -8.09 7.64
C ARG A 240 -0.85 -8.44 6.54
N PHE A 241 -1.67 -9.47 6.70
CA PHE A 241 -2.70 -9.84 5.72
C PHE A 241 -3.68 -8.69 5.46
N GLU A 242 -4.23 -8.08 6.51
CA GLU A 242 -5.13 -6.91 6.45
C GLU A 242 -4.48 -5.74 5.69
N ASP A 243 -3.22 -5.41 5.98
CA ASP A 243 -2.51 -4.34 5.28
C ASP A 243 -2.41 -4.59 3.77
N ARG A 244 -2.18 -5.84 3.34
CA ARG A 244 -2.16 -6.22 1.93
C ARG A 244 -3.56 -6.15 1.33
N LEU A 245 -4.56 -6.72 2.00
CA LEU A 245 -5.95 -6.67 1.55
C LEU A 245 -6.41 -5.23 1.34
N LEU A 246 -6.20 -4.37 2.34
CA LEU A 246 -6.65 -2.98 2.37
C LEU A 246 -5.86 -2.03 1.45
N SER A 247 -4.64 -2.38 1.07
CA SER A 247 -3.79 -1.52 0.23
C SER A 247 -3.71 -1.99 -1.21
N ILE A 248 -3.72 -3.30 -1.45
CA ILE A 248 -3.53 -3.88 -2.78
C ILE A 248 -4.87 -3.96 -3.52
N VAL A 249 -5.91 -4.50 -2.89
CA VAL A 249 -7.19 -4.74 -3.57
C VAL A 249 -7.79 -3.46 -4.16
N PRO A 250 -7.84 -2.32 -3.44
CA PRO A 250 -8.32 -1.06 -4.02
C PRO A 250 -7.49 -0.55 -5.22
N ASN A 251 -6.24 -1.00 -5.35
CA ASN A 251 -5.31 -0.60 -6.41
C ASN A 251 -5.15 -1.67 -7.51
N LEU A 252 -5.85 -2.81 -7.44
CA LEU A 252 -5.81 -3.83 -8.50
C LEU A 252 -6.29 -3.28 -9.85
N PHE A 253 -7.30 -2.41 -9.83
CA PHE A 253 -7.76 -1.74 -11.05
C PHE A 253 -6.69 -0.81 -11.63
N TRP A 254 -5.97 -0.08 -10.78
CA TRP A 254 -4.87 0.78 -11.21
C TRP A 254 -3.73 -0.05 -11.82
N VAL A 255 -3.38 -1.19 -11.23
CA VAL A 255 -2.39 -2.14 -11.78
C VAL A 255 -2.82 -2.65 -13.16
N TYR A 256 -4.11 -3.01 -13.31
CA TYR A 256 -4.69 -3.41 -14.58
C TYR A 256 -4.67 -2.27 -15.62
N ALA A 257 -5.02 -1.05 -15.21
CA ALA A 257 -5.29 0.08 -16.08
C ALA A 257 -4.04 0.86 -16.51
N GLU A 258 -3.18 1.17 -15.53
CA GLU A 258 -2.12 2.17 -15.66
C GLU A 258 -0.71 1.60 -15.76
N LEU A 259 -0.55 0.27 -15.61
CA LEU A 259 0.69 -0.42 -15.98
C LEU A 259 0.56 -1.02 -17.37
N PRO A 260 1.63 -1.00 -18.19
CA PRO A 260 1.58 -1.55 -19.52
C PRO A 260 1.55 -3.09 -19.48
N ALA A 261 0.96 -3.70 -20.49
CA ALA A 261 1.05 -5.15 -20.71
C ALA A 261 2.53 -5.59 -20.78
N GLY A 262 2.85 -6.71 -20.13
CA GLY A 262 4.22 -7.19 -19.95
C GLY A 262 4.98 -6.57 -18.76
N ASP A 263 4.36 -5.69 -17.98
CA ASP A 263 4.92 -5.26 -16.70
C ASP A 263 4.76 -6.34 -15.62
N LEU A 264 5.83 -6.69 -14.92
CA LEU A 264 5.84 -7.79 -13.93
C LEU A 264 4.77 -7.65 -12.84
N VAL A 265 4.45 -6.43 -12.42
CA VAL A 265 3.42 -6.19 -11.40
C VAL A 265 2.03 -6.44 -11.98
N ARG A 266 1.78 -6.03 -13.23
CA ARG A 266 0.51 -6.29 -13.93
C ARG A 266 0.32 -7.78 -14.19
N GLU A 267 1.34 -8.44 -14.74
CA GLU A 267 1.26 -9.87 -15.06
C GLU A 267 1.16 -10.75 -13.81
N GLY A 268 1.63 -10.28 -12.65
CA GLY A 268 1.50 -10.97 -11.37
C GLY A 268 0.11 -10.89 -10.73
N ALA A 269 -0.77 -9.98 -11.17
CA ALA A 269 -2.05 -9.73 -10.53
C ALA A 269 -2.97 -10.96 -10.43
N PRO A 270 -3.15 -11.79 -11.48
CA PRO A 270 -3.97 -13.01 -11.39
C PRO A 270 -3.41 -14.03 -10.38
N GLY A 271 -2.08 -14.16 -10.31
CA GLY A 271 -1.41 -15.00 -9.32
C GLY A 271 -1.68 -14.55 -7.88
N LEU A 272 -1.57 -13.24 -7.62
CA LEU A 272 -1.87 -12.66 -6.31
C LEU A 272 -3.35 -12.82 -5.94
N VAL A 273 -4.28 -12.61 -6.87
CA VAL A 273 -5.72 -12.78 -6.60
C VAL A 273 -6.04 -14.23 -6.22
N ARG A 274 -5.41 -15.23 -6.86
CA ARG A 274 -5.55 -16.63 -6.44
C ARG A 274 -5.07 -16.87 -5.00
N VAL A 275 -3.92 -16.30 -4.62
CA VAL A 275 -3.41 -16.39 -3.24
C VAL A 275 -4.37 -15.72 -2.25
N PHE A 276 -4.93 -14.56 -2.57
CA PHE A 276 -5.98 -13.95 -1.74
C PHE A 276 -7.19 -14.87 -1.60
N GLN A 277 -7.68 -15.44 -2.70
CA GLN A 277 -8.83 -16.35 -2.68
C GLN A 277 -8.56 -17.60 -1.83
N GLU A 278 -7.38 -18.20 -1.92
CA GLU A 278 -6.96 -19.32 -1.07
C GLU A 278 -6.98 -18.93 0.42
N ARG A 279 -6.45 -17.76 0.77
CA ARG A 279 -6.46 -17.26 2.16
C ARG A 279 -7.88 -16.97 2.65
N LEU A 280 -8.72 -16.37 1.82
CA LEU A 280 -10.12 -16.12 2.15
C LEU A 280 -10.95 -17.40 2.27
N ASN A 281 -10.54 -18.49 1.63
CA ASN A 281 -11.18 -19.81 1.75
C ASN A 281 -10.69 -20.60 2.97
N HIS A 282 -9.74 -20.07 3.75
CA HIS A 282 -9.28 -20.71 4.98
C HIS A 282 -10.35 -20.61 6.08
N PRO A 283 -10.88 -21.73 6.60
CA PRO A 283 -12.00 -21.71 7.54
C PRO A 283 -11.66 -21.10 8.91
N GLY A 284 -10.38 -21.09 9.27
CA GLY A 284 -9.88 -20.46 10.50
C GLY A 284 -9.67 -18.95 10.40
N LEU A 285 -9.85 -18.35 9.22
CA LEU A 285 -9.73 -16.90 9.05
C LEU A 285 -11.01 -16.19 9.47
N LEU A 286 -10.90 -15.35 10.49
CA LEU A 286 -11.89 -14.38 10.95
C LEU A 286 -11.36 -12.96 10.66
N LEU A 287 -12.16 -12.13 10.00
CA LEU A 287 -11.85 -10.74 9.68
C LEU A 287 -12.86 -9.80 10.35
N ASP A 288 -12.46 -8.54 10.51
CA ASP A 288 -13.36 -7.46 10.91
C ASP A 288 -14.41 -7.22 9.80
N ALA A 289 -15.69 -7.12 10.17
CA ALA A 289 -16.80 -6.76 9.30
C ALA A 289 -17.40 -5.41 9.66
N GLY A 290 -16.72 -4.66 10.53
CA GLY A 290 -17.10 -3.32 10.90
C GLY A 290 -17.92 -3.21 12.17
N THR A 291 -18.76 -2.18 12.18
CA THR A 291 -19.70 -1.92 13.27
C THR A 291 -21.14 -2.07 12.80
N LEU A 292 -22.00 -2.44 13.74
CA LEU A 292 -23.42 -2.58 13.47
C LEU A 292 -24.07 -1.20 13.28
N ASP A 293 -25.04 -1.12 12.36
CA ASP A 293 -25.94 0.01 12.29
C ASP A 293 -26.80 0.09 13.56
N ARG A 294 -26.94 1.30 14.12
CA ARG A 294 -27.78 1.52 15.31
C ARG A 294 -29.26 1.29 15.02
N GLU A 295 -29.69 1.44 13.78
CA GLU A 295 -31.06 1.14 13.36
C GLU A 295 -31.32 -0.38 13.30
N VAL A 296 -30.26 -1.17 13.14
CA VAL A 296 -30.32 -2.64 13.15
C VAL A 296 -30.33 -3.20 14.57
N GLY A 297 -29.58 -2.57 15.49
CA GLY A 297 -29.58 -2.90 16.91
C GLY A 297 -28.49 -2.15 17.68
N ALA A 298 -28.52 -2.24 19.01
CA ALA A 298 -27.53 -1.60 19.87
C ALA A 298 -26.82 -2.55 20.82
N SER A 299 -27.26 -3.81 20.91
CA SER A 299 -26.66 -4.83 21.78
C SER A 299 -26.85 -6.24 21.23
N VAL A 300 -26.02 -7.17 21.70
CA VAL A 300 -26.14 -8.60 21.43
C VAL A 300 -27.52 -9.14 21.80
N ALA A 301 -28.10 -8.69 22.92
CA ALA A 301 -29.42 -9.17 23.36
C ALA A 301 -30.53 -8.89 22.33
N GLU A 302 -30.46 -7.77 21.61
CA GLU A 302 -31.42 -7.39 20.57
C GLU A 302 -31.22 -8.16 19.25
N LEU A 303 -30.07 -8.81 19.09
CA LEU A 303 -29.62 -9.40 17.83
C LEU A 303 -29.76 -10.91 17.75
N HIS A 304 -30.28 -11.53 18.80
CA HIS A 304 -30.46 -12.97 18.89
C HIS A 304 -31.36 -13.56 17.80
N GLU A 305 -32.45 -12.87 17.44
CA GLU A 305 -33.34 -13.34 16.37
C GLU A 305 -32.65 -13.32 14.99
N ARG A 306 -31.64 -12.47 14.81
CA ARG A 306 -30.95 -12.28 13.53
C ARG A 306 -29.71 -13.16 13.37
N PHE A 307 -28.92 -13.28 14.43
CA PHE A 307 -27.64 -13.99 14.41
C PHE A 307 -27.64 -15.24 15.32
N GLY A 308 -28.77 -15.58 15.93
CA GLY A 308 -28.90 -16.74 16.80
C GLY A 308 -28.43 -16.50 18.23
N TYR A 309 -28.34 -17.59 19.00
CA TYR A 309 -28.18 -17.54 20.46
C TYR A 309 -26.87 -18.17 20.96
N GLN A 310 -26.05 -18.71 20.07
CA GLN A 310 -24.80 -19.36 20.46
C GLN A 310 -23.75 -18.28 20.78
N PRO A 311 -23.12 -18.30 21.97
CA PRO A 311 -22.03 -17.38 22.26
C PRO A 311 -20.76 -17.74 21.48
N TYR A 312 -19.87 -16.77 21.27
CA TYR A 312 -18.59 -17.02 20.61
C TYR A 312 -17.72 -17.99 21.42
N ALA A 313 -17.27 -19.06 20.74
CA ALA A 313 -16.43 -20.10 21.32
C ALA A 313 -15.01 -20.04 20.74
N GLY A 314 -14.23 -19.04 21.16
CA GLY A 314 -12.81 -18.92 20.82
C GLY A 314 -11.87 -19.47 21.90
N PRO A 315 -10.54 -19.44 21.66
CA PRO A 315 -9.53 -19.82 22.65
C PRO A 315 -9.60 -19.01 23.96
N GLU A 316 -10.13 -17.80 23.88
CA GLU A 316 -10.33 -16.90 25.00
C GLU A 316 -11.83 -16.59 25.18
N ARG A 317 -12.32 -16.66 26.41
CA ARG A 317 -13.69 -16.25 26.74
C ARG A 317 -13.77 -14.74 26.72
N LEU A 318 -14.68 -14.18 25.93
CA LEU A 318 -14.91 -12.74 25.88
C LEU A 318 -15.57 -12.23 27.17
N GLU A 319 -15.15 -11.04 27.61
CA GLU A 319 -15.71 -10.34 28.78
C GLU A 319 -17.04 -9.64 28.46
N VAL A 320 -17.34 -9.47 27.17
CA VAL A 320 -18.59 -8.90 26.67
C VAL A 320 -19.53 -9.99 26.15
N ALA A 321 -20.82 -9.67 26.04
CA ALA A 321 -21.76 -10.57 25.39
C ALA A 321 -21.37 -10.76 23.91
N SER A 322 -21.62 -11.96 23.39
CA SER A 322 -21.32 -12.31 22.00
C SER A 322 -22.32 -13.28 21.41
N ILE A 323 -22.43 -13.27 20.08
CA ILE A 323 -23.18 -14.23 19.28
C ILE A 323 -22.27 -14.74 18.17
N ASP A 324 -22.38 -16.03 17.82
CA ASP A 324 -21.68 -16.67 16.71
C ASP A 324 -22.64 -17.60 15.94
N ASP A 325 -22.95 -17.25 14.69
CA ASP A 325 -23.80 -18.06 13.80
C ASP A 325 -23.01 -19.01 12.88
N GLY A 326 -21.70 -19.12 13.11
CA GLY A 326 -20.73 -19.85 12.30
C GLY A 326 -20.18 -19.04 11.12
N LEU A 327 -20.88 -18.02 10.62
CA LEU A 327 -20.36 -17.07 9.64
C LEU A 327 -19.92 -15.77 10.33
N THR A 328 -20.83 -15.17 11.08
CA THR A 328 -20.72 -13.86 11.72
C THR A 328 -20.53 -14.02 13.21
N VAL A 329 -19.58 -13.27 13.78
CA VAL A 329 -19.46 -13.08 15.22
C VAL A 329 -19.83 -11.65 15.56
N VAL A 330 -20.77 -11.48 16.48
CA VAL A 330 -21.22 -10.18 16.98
C VAL A 330 -20.73 -10.04 18.42
N THR A 331 -20.18 -8.88 18.78
CA THR A 331 -19.78 -8.59 20.17
C THR A 331 -20.32 -7.24 20.62
N ASP A 332 -20.78 -7.16 21.87
CA ASP A 332 -21.11 -5.88 22.48
C ASP A 332 -19.90 -4.94 22.49
N GLY A 333 -20.18 -3.64 22.42
CA GLY A 333 -19.16 -2.62 22.62
C GLY A 333 -18.70 -2.52 24.08
N VAL A 334 -17.51 -1.99 24.28
CA VAL A 334 -16.98 -1.65 25.61
C VAL A 334 -17.02 -0.15 25.87
N VAL A 335 -17.07 0.22 27.15
CA VAL A 335 -16.91 1.60 27.60
C VAL A 335 -15.42 1.92 27.66
N ASP A 336 -14.97 2.90 26.87
CA ASP A 336 -13.58 3.33 26.88
C ASP A 336 -13.24 4.14 28.16
N ARG A 337 -11.95 4.48 28.33
CA ARG A 337 -11.47 5.26 29.49
C ARG A 337 -12.11 6.67 29.59
N ARG A 338 -12.78 7.15 28.53
CA ARG A 338 -13.48 8.44 28.47
C ARG A 338 -14.98 8.30 28.75
N GLY A 339 -15.46 7.09 29.06
CA GLY A 339 -16.87 6.80 29.31
C GLY A 339 -17.69 6.62 28.03
N HIS A 340 -17.05 6.52 26.86
CA HIS A 340 -17.75 6.32 25.60
C HIS A 340 -18.00 4.84 25.35
N LEU A 341 -19.27 4.43 25.25
CA LEU A 341 -19.64 3.09 24.81
C LEU A 341 -19.41 2.98 23.30
N SER A 342 -18.44 2.15 22.93
CA SER A 342 -18.21 1.77 21.53
C SER A 342 -19.40 1.01 20.96
N ARG A 343 -19.54 1.02 19.63
CA ARG A 343 -20.63 0.29 18.96
C ARG A 343 -20.40 -1.21 19.01
N THR A 344 -21.48 -1.97 18.88
CA THR A 344 -21.45 -3.41 18.60
C THR A 344 -20.59 -3.68 17.37
N ARG A 345 -19.67 -4.65 17.49
CA ARG A 345 -18.73 -5.02 16.43
C ARG A 345 -19.19 -6.27 15.71
N LEU A 346 -18.88 -6.32 14.42
CA LEU A 346 -19.11 -7.45 13.54
C LEU A 346 -17.76 -8.02 13.11
N TYR A 347 -17.67 -9.33 13.12
CA TYR A 347 -16.59 -10.10 12.52
C TYR A 347 -17.19 -11.17 11.63
N PHE A 348 -16.46 -11.65 10.65
CA PHE A 348 -16.95 -12.69 9.76
C PHE A 348 -15.86 -13.63 9.30
N ARG A 349 -16.27 -14.86 8.98
CA ARG A 349 -15.42 -15.90 8.42
C ARG A 349 -15.60 -15.92 6.90
N PRO A 350 -14.66 -15.38 6.10
CA PRO A 350 -14.85 -15.26 4.67
C PRO A 350 -15.10 -16.60 3.99
N ALA A 351 -14.54 -17.71 4.50
CA ALA A 351 -14.74 -19.05 3.94
C ALA A 351 -16.22 -19.49 3.89
N PHE A 352 -17.07 -18.94 4.76
CA PHE A 352 -18.50 -19.26 4.83
C PHE A 352 -19.39 -18.17 4.24
N TYR A 353 -18.81 -17.09 3.72
CA TYR A 353 -19.54 -15.99 3.10
C TYR A 353 -19.92 -16.33 1.65
N GLY A 354 -21.21 -16.19 1.31
CA GLY A 354 -21.74 -16.53 0.00
C GLY A 354 -23.16 -16.02 -0.24
N ALA A 355 -23.99 -16.81 -0.94
CA ALA A 355 -25.36 -16.44 -1.30
C ALA A 355 -26.42 -17.08 -0.38
N ASP A 356 -26.18 -17.11 0.93
CA ASP A 356 -27.10 -17.68 1.92
C ASP A 356 -27.81 -16.59 2.77
N GLU A 357 -28.74 -17.01 3.63
CA GLU A 357 -29.50 -16.08 4.49
C GLU A 357 -28.62 -15.37 5.52
N ARG A 358 -27.62 -16.06 6.07
CA ARG A 358 -26.66 -15.47 7.02
C ARG A 358 -25.80 -14.39 6.37
N SER A 359 -25.36 -14.62 5.13
CA SER A 359 -24.60 -13.64 4.35
C SER A 359 -25.44 -12.40 4.07
N ARG A 360 -26.71 -12.58 3.69
CA ARG A 360 -27.67 -11.45 3.56
C ARG A 360 -27.91 -10.72 4.88
N ALA A 361 -27.98 -11.45 5.99
CA ALA A 361 -28.11 -10.87 7.32
C ALA A 361 -26.88 -10.04 7.69
N LEU A 362 -25.66 -10.51 7.41
CA LEU A 362 -24.42 -9.76 7.60
C LEU A 362 -24.39 -8.49 6.73
N SER A 363 -24.61 -8.62 5.41
CA SER A 363 -24.54 -7.50 4.48
C SER A 363 -25.56 -6.40 4.77
N GLY A 364 -26.74 -6.75 5.27
CA GLY A 364 -27.76 -5.79 5.69
C GLY A 364 -27.66 -5.30 7.13
N ALA A 365 -26.67 -5.77 7.92
CA ALA A 365 -26.50 -5.39 9.33
C ALA A 365 -25.38 -4.37 9.57
N ARG A 366 -24.45 -4.31 8.62
CA ARG A 366 -23.33 -3.38 8.68
C ARG A 366 -23.84 -1.95 8.61
N PHE A 367 -23.25 -1.09 9.42
CA PHE A 367 -23.38 0.34 9.23
C PHE A 367 -22.75 0.73 7.89
N ASP A 368 -23.28 1.74 7.20
CA ASP A 368 -22.67 2.33 6.00
C ASP A 368 -21.40 3.14 6.35
N SER A 369 -20.46 2.46 7.00
CA SER A 369 -19.16 3.00 7.34
C SER A 369 -18.18 2.61 6.25
N ARG A 370 -17.72 3.64 5.55
CA ARG A 370 -16.55 3.66 4.66
C ARG A 370 -15.22 3.22 5.33
N TYR A 371 -15.28 2.77 6.58
CA TYR A 371 -14.19 2.19 7.36
C TYR A 371 -14.29 0.66 7.51
N ASP A 372 -15.39 0.04 7.07
CA ASP A 372 -15.69 -1.39 7.26
C ASP A 372 -15.41 -2.13 5.93
N ARG A 373 -14.16 -2.07 5.48
CA ARG A 373 -13.78 -2.28 4.06
C ARG A 373 -13.63 -3.76 3.69
N GLU A 374 -13.23 -4.59 4.64
CA GLU A 374 -12.78 -5.95 4.41
C GLU A 374 -13.85 -6.77 3.72
N LEU A 375 -15.11 -6.70 4.17
CA LEU A 375 -16.22 -7.42 3.53
C LEU A 375 -16.43 -6.99 2.07
N GLY A 376 -16.44 -5.68 1.79
CA GLY A 376 -16.59 -5.16 0.43
C GLY A 376 -15.43 -5.55 -0.50
N LEU A 377 -14.21 -5.62 0.03
CA LEU A 377 -13.04 -6.09 -0.72
C LEU A 377 -13.12 -7.61 -1.00
N VAL A 378 -13.60 -8.39 -0.03
CA VAL A 378 -13.84 -9.83 -0.19
C VAL A 378 -14.94 -10.10 -1.21
N GLU A 379 -16.05 -9.37 -1.14
CA GLU A 379 -17.16 -9.41 -2.11
C GLU A 379 -16.64 -9.18 -3.53
N TRP A 380 -15.86 -8.12 -3.73
CA TRP A 380 -15.35 -7.77 -5.05
C TRP A 380 -14.31 -8.78 -5.56
N LEU A 381 -13.37 -9.23 -4.72
CA LEU A 381 -12.35 -10.23 -5.09
C LEU A 381 -12.94 -11.57 -5.55
N ARG A 382 -14.11 -11.94 -5.00
CA ARG A 382 -14.86 -13.15 -5.37
C ARG A 382 -15.93 -12.89 -6.42
N GLY A 383 -16.17 -11.61 -6.75
CA GLY A 383 -17.19 -11.18 -7.68
C GLY A 383 -16.77 -11.35 -9.14
N PRO A 384 -17.76 -11.30 -10.06
CA PRO A 384 -17.51 -11.44 -11.49
C PRO A 384 -16.65 -10.30 -12.07
N ASP A 385 -16.62 -9.12 -11.44
CA ASP A 385 -15.88 -7.97 -11.93
C ASP A 385 -14.37 -8.16 -11.79
N CYS A 386 -13.91 -8.61 -10.62
CA CYS A 386 -12.50 -8.97 -10.42
C CYS A 386 -12.10 -10.11 -11.37
N ALA A 387 -12.95 -11.14 -11.50
CA ALA A 387 -12.69 -12.27 -12.39
C ALA A 387 -12.49 -11.84 -13.85
N ARG A 388 -13.36 -10.99 -14.40
CA ARG A 388 -13.23 -10.47 -15.77
C ARG A 388 -11.96 -9.64 -15.97
N ILE A 389 -11.58 -8.83 -14.98
CA ILE A 389 -10.32 -8.05 -15.04
C ILE A 389 -9.11 -8.97 -15.04
N MET A 390 -9.10 -10.01 -14.20
CA MET A 390 -7.99 -10.98 -14.15
C MET A 390 -7.91 -11.80 -15.44
N GLU A 391 -9.03 -12.31 -15.95
CA GLU A 391 -9.11 -13.03 -17.23
C GLU A 391 -8.58 -12.17 -18.39
N ARG A 392 -8.84 -10.86 -18.36
CA ARG A 392 -8.32 -9.94 -19.35
C ARG A 392 -6.80 -9.76 -19.28
N ILE A 393 -6.20 -9.82 -18.09
CA ILE A 393 -4.74 -9.83 -17.95
C ILE A 393 -4.18 -11.15 -18.49
N GLU A 394 -4.75 -12.29 -18.06
CA GLU A 394 -4.28 -13.64 -18.43
C GLU A 394 -4.41 -13.95 -19.93
N SER A 395 -5.47 -13.46 -20.57
CA SER A 395 -5.69 -13.65 -22.01
C SER A 395 -4.70 -12.89 -22.90
N ALA A 396 -3.84 -12.04 -22.31
CA ALA A 396 -2.90 -11.19 -23.03
C ALA A 396 -3.58 -10.39 -24.16
N ALA A 397 -4.78 -9.88 -23.89
CA ALA A 397 -5.61 -9.15 -24.87
C ALA A 397 -4.94 -7.87 -25.42
N LEU A 398 -3.87 -7.40 -24.79
CA LEU A 398 -3.10 -6.22 -25.18
C LEU A 398 -1.69 -6.59 -25.67
N PRO A 399 -1.19 -5.93 -26.74
CA PRO A 399 0.22 -6.01 -27.10
C PRO A 399 1.14 -5.54 -25.97
N ALA A 400 2.32 -6.15 -25.84
CA ALA A 400 3.32 -5.74 -24.84
C ALA A 400 3.65 -4.25 -24.96
N GLY A 401 3.70 -3.54 -23.83
CA GLY A 401 3.90 -2.09 -23.78
C GLY A 401 2.64 -1.25 -23.95
N ALA A 402 1.51 -1.82 -24.39
CA ALA A 402 0.23 -1.12 -24.50
C ALA A 402 -0.49 -1.03 -23.14
N TYR A 403 -1.42 -0.09 -23.03
CA TYR A 403 -2.17 0.20 -21.80
C TYR A 403 -3.66 -0.01 -22.02
N GLU A 404 -4.37 -0.52 -21.00
CA GLU A 404 -5.83 -0.64 -21.04
C GLU A 404 -6.53 0.72 -21.14
N THR A 405 -5.90 1.75 -20.59
CA THR A 405 -6.33 3.15 -20.69
C THR A 405 -6.20 3.74 -22.09
N ASN A 406 -5.55 3.07 -23.05
CA ASN A 406 -5.53 3.47 -24.45
C ASN A 406 -6.66 2.74 -25.22
N PRO A 407 -7.80 3.40 -25.49
CA PRO A 407 -8.94 2.77 -26.16
C PRO A 407 -8.62 2.34 -27.60
N ALA A 408 -7.64 2.95 -28.28
CA ALA A 408 -7.22 2.48 -29.60
C ALA A 408 -6.54 1.08 -29.56
N ALA A 409 -6.02 0.68 -28.39
CA ALA A 409 -5.48 -0.65 -28.17
C ALA A 409 -6.49 -1.57 -27.48
N SER A 410 -7.22 -1.07 -26.48
CA SER A 410 -8.09 -1.89 -25.63
C SER A 410 -9.52 -2.06 -26.17
N ALA A 411 -10.00 -1.11 -26.98
CA ALA A 411 -11.37 -1.06 -27.50
C ALA A 411 -11.45 -0.40 -28.90
N PRO A 412 -10.70 -0.88 -29.91
CA PRO A 412 -10.60 -0.23 -31.23
C PRO A 412 -11.95 -0.08 -31.94
N ASP A 413 -12.86 -1.05 -31.80
CA ASP A 413 -14.21 -0.97 -32.37
C ASP A 413 -15.03 0.19 -31.78
N VAL A 414 -14.84 0.49 -30.49
CA VAL A 414 -15.50 1.64 -29.82
C VAL A 414 -14.93 2.95 -30.34
N VAL A 415 -13.61 3.02 -30.55
CA VAL A 415 -12.97 4.20 -31.17
C VAL A 415 -13.52 4.43 -32.58
N ALA A 416 -13.62 3.40 -33.40
CA ALA A 416 -14.17 3.50 -34.76
C ALA A 416 -15.63 3.98 -34.75
N ARG A 417 -16.46 3.48 -33.82
CA ARG A 417 -17.84 3.94 -33.64
C ARG A 417 -17.93 5.41 -33.23
N VAL A 418 -17.11 5.84 -32.27
CA VAL A 418 -17.07 7.25 -31.81
C VAL A 418 -16.59 8.17 -32.94
N ALA A 419 -15.52 7.78 -33.65
CA ALA A 419 -15.00 8.50 -34.79
C ALA A 419 -16.07 8.69 -35.89
N GLY A 420 -16.77 7.60 -36.25
CA GLY A 420 -17.86 7.64 -37.22
C GLY A 420 -19.07 8.46 -36.75
N GLY A 421 -19.50 8.28 -35.51
CA GLY A 421 -20.66 8.96 -34.93
C GLY A 421 -20.47 10.48 -34.77
N LEU A 422 -19.25 10.92 -34.48
CA LEU A 422 -18.91 12.35 -34.32
C LEU A 422 -18.30 12.97 -35.58
N GLY A 423 -17.94 12.15 -36.57
CA GLY A 423 -17.25 12.57 -37.79
C GLY A 423 -15.86 13.15 -37.52
N ILE A 424 -15.12 12.57 -36.57
CA ILE A 424 -13.76 12.98 -36.17
C ILE A 424 -12.75 11.85 -36.46
N ASP A 425 -11.46 12.15 -36.40
CA ASP A 425 -10.42 11.12 -36.56
C ASP A 425 -10.27 10.23 -35.31
N GLU A 426 -9.64 9.07 -35.49
CA GLU A 426 -9.46 8.07 -34.42
C GLU A 426 -8.63 8.57 -33.23
N ASP A 427 -7.65 9.47 -33.44
CA ASP A 427 -6.89 10.03 -32.31
C ASP A 427 -7.78 10.93 -31.47
N ALA A 428 -8.58 11.80 -32.10
CA ALA A 428 -9.55 12.62 -31.40
C ALA A 428 -10.59 11.76 -30.67
N ALA A 429 -11.10 10.70 -31.31
CA ALA A 429 -12.05 9.76 -30.69
C ALA A 429 -11.43 9.02 -29.49
N ALA A 430 -10.19 8.56 -29.60
CA ALA A 430 -9.47 7.91 -28.49
C ALA A 430 -9.26 8.87 -27.31
N LEU A 431 -8.85 10.11 -27.59
CA LEU A 431 -8.70 11.15 -26.57
C LEU A 431 -10.05 11.48 -25.90
N TYR A 432 -11.13 11.56 -26.68
CA TYR A 432 -12.46 11.84 -26.16
C TYR A 432 -12.92 10.73 -25.21
N LEU A 433 -12.79 9.45 -25.58
CA LEU A 433 -13.11 8.32 -24.70
C LEU A 433 -12.31 8.34 -23.40
N GLN A 434 -11.02 8.67 -23.46
CA GLN A 434 -10.18 8.82 -22.26
C GLN A 434 -10.68 9.96 -21.36
N LEU A 435 -11.03 11.11 -21.95
CA LEU A 435 -11.62 12.23 -21.22
C LEU A 435 -13.02 11.92 -20.70
N LEU A 436 -13.77 11.05 -21.36
CA LEU A 436 -15.14 10.69 -21.01
C LEU A 436 -15.21 9.70 -19.82
N ALA A 437 -14.30 8.72 -19.79
CA ALA A 437 -14.38 7.58 -18.89
C ALA A 437 -13.33 7.54 -17.77
N LEU A 438 -12.12 8.05 -17.99
CA LEU A 438 -11.04 7.92 -17.01
C LEU A 438 -11.18 8.96 -15.90
N SER A 439 -10.95 8.54 -14.65
CA SER A 439 -11.07 9.38 -13.46
C SER A 439 -10.09 10.58 -13.48
N ALA A 440 -8.82 10.34 -13.79
CA ALA A 440 -7.76 11.35 -13.77
C ALA A 440 -6.79 11.32 -14.98
N PRO A 441 -7.27 11.49 -16.23
CA PRO A 441 -6.44 11.48 -17.43
C PRO A 441 -5.59 12.76 -17.55
N THR A 442 -4.44 12.85 -16.88
CA THR A 442 -3.53 14.00 -17.05
C THR A 442 -2.96 14.01 -18.46
N ASP A 443 -2.53 15.18 -18.97
CA ASP A 443 -1.92 15.27 -20.30
C ASP A 443 -0.64 14.41 -20.39
N ARG A 444 0.08 14.25 -19.27
CA ARG A 444 1.25 13.37 -19.19
C ARG A 444 0.85 11.90 -19.31
N SER A 445 -0.18 11.48 -18.59
CA SER A 445 -0.67 10.11 -18.61
C SER A 445 -1.22 9.74 -19.98
N VAL A 446 -2.08 10.58 -20.56
CA VAL A 446 -2.62 10.42 -21.93
C VAL A 446 -1.50 10.24 -22.95
N ARG A 447 -0.46 11.08 -22.93
CA ARG A 447 0.68 10.92 -23.85
C ARG A 447 1.44 9.62 -23.61
N THR A 448 1.59 9.20 -22.36
CA THR A 448 2.27 7.95 -21.99
C THR A 448 1.51 6.74 -22.52
N TRP A 449 0.20 6.65 -22.22
CA TRP A 449 -0.64 5.51 -22.60
C TRP A 449 -0.80 5.35 -24.11
N ASN A 450 -0.93 6.47 -24.83
CA ASN A 450 -1.09 6.45 -26.28
C ASN A 450 0.25 6.42 -27.04
N GLY A 451 1.39 6.53 -26.36
CA GLY A 451 2.71 6.66 -27.02
C GLY A 451 2.83 7.94 -27.87
N TRP A 452 2.10 9.00 -27.50
CA TRP A 452 2.02 10.22 -28.30
C TRP A 452 3.08 11.25 -27.95
N LYS A 453 3.64 11.87 -28.99
CA LYS A 453 4.38 13.13 -28.86
C LYS A 453 3.41 14.31 -28.61
N PRO A 454 3.87 15.41 -27.99
CA PRO A 454 3.02 16.57 -27.70
C PRO A 454 2.23 17.10 -28.91
N ALA A 455 2.83 17.16 -30.10
CA ALA A 455 2.17 17.66 -31.30
C ALA A 455 0.97 16.81 -31.75
N ARG A 456 1.05 15.47 -31.64
CA ARG A 456 -0.07 14.58 -31.98
C ARG A 456 -1.22 14.76 -30.99
N HIS A 457 -0.90 14.87 -29.69
CA HIS A 457 -1.89 15.15 -28.65
C HIS A 457 -2.59 16.50 -28.87
N GLN A 458 -1.84 17.55 -29.20
CA GLN A 458 -2.40 18.88 -29.49
C GLN A 458 -3.33 18.87 -30.71
N LYS A 459 -2.99 18.10 -31.75
CA LYS A 459 -3.83 17.96 -32.94
C LYS A 459 -5.18 17.31 -32.59
N ALA A 460 -5.17 16.20 -31.86
CA ALA A 460 -6.39 15.54 -31.39
C ALA A 460 -7.23 16.45 -30.48
N ALA A 461 -6.57 17.17 -29.56
CA ALA A 461 -7.20 18.15 -28.68
C ALA A 461 -7.93 19.25 -29.45
N ALA A 462 -7.29 19.82 -30.48
CA ALA A 462 -7.88 20.89 -31.30
C ALA A 462 -9.17 20.44 -31.99
N VAL A 463 -9.22 19.21 -32.50
CA VAL A 463 -10.43 18.65 -33.13
C VAL A 463 -11.59 18.57 -32.12
N LEU A 464 -11.33 18.15 -30.88
CA LEU A 464 -12.38 18.08 -29.85
C LEU A 464 -12.92 19.45 -29.47
N VAL A 465 -12.06 20.47 -29.39
CA VAL A 465 -12.45 21.86 -29.11
C VAL A 465 -13.26 22.44 -30.27
N GLU A 466 -12.81 22.26 -31.52
CA GLU A 466 -13.52 22.73 -32.71
C GLU A 466 -14.92 22.12 -32.83
N ARG A 467 -15.08 20.85 -32.41
CA ARG A 467 -16.36 20.15 -32.37
C ARG A 467 -17.21 20.47 -31.14
N GLY A 468 -16.72 21.29 -30.20
CA GLY A 468 -17.43 21.67 -28.98
C GLY A 468 -17.69 20.50 -28.02
N LEU A 469 -16.93 19.41 -28.12
CA LEU A 469 -17.08 18.21 -27.29
C LEU A 469 -16.45 18.37 -25.90
N VAL A 470 -15.52 19.31 -25.79
CA VAL A 470 -14.75 19.62 -24.59
C VAL A 470 -14.59 21.14 -24.47
N VAL A 471 -14.26 21.59 -23.26
CA VAL A 471 -13.92 22.99 -22.98
C VAL A 471 -12.46 23.11 -22.54
N GLU A 472 -11.81 24.18 -22.96
CA GLU A 472 -10.50 24.59 -22.44
C GLU A 472 -10.68 25.36 -21.13
N ASP A 473 -10.06 24.89 -20.05
CA ASP A 473 -10.19 25.49 -18.73
C ASP A 473 -8.93 25.25 -17.88
N LYS A 474 -8.82 25.90 -16.73
CA LYS A 474 -7.77 25.67 -15.74
C LYS A 474 -8.37 25.21 -14.42
N ARG A 475 -8.49 23.89 -14.26
CA ARG A 475 -9.03 23.29 -13.04
C ARG A 475 -7.92 22.84 -12.09
N PRO A 476 -8.02 23.14 -10.78
CA PRO A 476 -6.97 22.85 -9.82
C PRO A 476 -6.75 21.33 -9.72
N ARG A 477 -5.47 20.93 -9.74
CA ARG A 477 -5.00 19.54 -9.61
C ARG A 477 -5.42 18.59 -10.76
N ALA A 478 -5.92 19.11 -11.87
CA ALA A 478 -6.33 18.28 -13.01
C ALA A 478 -5.16 17.72 -13.84
N GLY A 479 -4.06 18.47 -13.94
CA GLY A 479 -2.90 18.08 -14.77
C GLY A 479 -3.20 18.02 -16.28
N ARG A 480 -4.29 18.65 -16.74
CA ARG A 480 -4.72 18.73 -18.14
C ARG A 480 -5.39 20.07 -18.44
N GLN A 481 -5.58 20.36 -19.73
CA GLN A 481 -6.19 21.61 -20.22
C GLN A 481 -7.61 21.42 -20.78
N LEU A 482 -7.98 20.19 -21.16
CA LEU A 482 -9.31 19.85 -21.68
C LEU A 482 -10.19 19.21 -20.62
N PHE A 483 -11.46 19.59 -20.62
CA PHE A 483 -12.46 19.10 -19.67
C PHE A 483 -13.77 18.81 -20.37
N LEU A 484 -14.50 17.84 -19.83
CA LEU A 484 -15.91 17.70 -20.19
C LEU A 484 -16.69 18.93 -19.68
N PRO A 485 -17.72 19.37 -20.41
CA PRO A 485 -18.68 20.33 -19.88
C PRO A 485 -19.26 19.87 -18.54
N GLY A 486 -19.60 20.82 -17.68
CA GLY A 486 -20.22 20.57 -16.37
C GLY A 486 -19.32 20.81 -15.15
N GLU A 487 -19.88 20.52 -13.99
CA GLU A 487 -19.32 20.81 -12.67
C GLU A 487 -18.00 20.08 -12.40
N TRP A 488 -17.09 20.78 -11.71
CA TRP A 488 -15.84 20.22 -11.19
C TRP A 488 -15.93 19.95 -9.70
N ILE A 489 -15.84 18.68 -9.30
CA ILE A 489 -15.97 18.28 -7.89
C ILE A 489 -14.59 18.08 -7.27
N HIS A 490 -14.36 18.72 -6.12
CA HIS A 490 -13.10 18.62 -5.39
C HIS A 490 -12.97 17.31 -4.61
N ALA A 491 -11.73 16.82 -4.42
CA ALA A 491 -11.44 15.64 -3.60
C ALA A 491 -10.39 15.94 -2.52
N LYS A 492 -10.47 15.24 -1.39
CA LYS A 492 -9.42 15.28 -0.35
C LYS A 492 -8.14 14.60 -0.88
N LYS A 493 -6.97 15.18 -0.59
CA LYS A 493 -5.69 14.52 -0.87
C LYS A 493 -5.61 13.14 -0.18
N PRO A 494 -5.03 12.11 -0.82
CA PRO A 494 -4.33 12.14 -2.11
C PRO A 494 -5.24 11.99 -3.35
N TYR A 495 -6.54 11.73 -3.19
CA TYR A 495 -7.49 11.49 -4.28
C TYR A 495 -7.70 12.69 -5.19
N GLN A 496 -7.92 12.46 -6.49
CA GLN A 496 -8.02 13.52 -7.50
C GLN A 496 -9.45 14.04 -7.70
N PRO A 497 -9.61 15.35 -7.93
CA PRO A 497 -10.88 15.92 -8.37
C PRO A 497 -11.25 15.47 -9.80
N MET A 498 -12.54 15.47 -10.13
CA MET A 498 -13.04 15.11 -11.46
C MET A 498 -14.35 15.82 -11.81
N GLU A 499 -14.75 15.74 -13.08
CA GLU A 499 -16.06 16.22 -13.54
C GLU A 499 -17.21 15.40 -12.91
N ALA A 500 -18.32 16.05 -12.57
CA ALA A 500 -19.49 15.39 -11.98
C ALA A 500 -20.00 14.21 -12.82
N TRP A 501 -20.03 14.38 -14.14
CA TRP A 501 -20.28 13.31 -15.12
C TRP A 501 -19.53 12.00 -14.80
N LYS A 502 -18.23 12.10 -14.50
CA LYS A 502 -17.40 10.93 -14.23
C LYS A 502 -17.75 10.31 -12.90
N ALA A 503 -17.94 11.15 -11.88
CA ALA A 503 -18.33 10.68 -10.56
C ALA A 503 -19.60 9.82 -10.67
N ASP A 504 -20.60 10.29 -11.42
CA ASP A 504 -21.84 9.54 -11.65
C ASP A 504 -21.59 8.26 -12.48
N LEU A 505 -20.80 8.34 -13.55
CA LEU A 505 -20.45 7.21 -14.42
C LEU A 505 -19.79 6.05 -13.65
N ILE A 506 -18.93 6.36 -12.68
CA ILE A 506 -18.21 5.35 -11.88
C ILE A 506 -18.78 5.16 -10.46
N GLY A 507 -19.93 5.76 -10.15
CA GLY A 507 -20.65 5.59 -8.88
C GLY A 507 -19.95 6.18 -7.66
N VAL A 508 -19.26 7.31 -7.81
CA VAL A 508 -18.61 8.03 -6.70
C VAL A 508 -19.57 9.03 -6.09
N ASP A 509 -19.95 8.81 -4.85
CA ASP A 509 -20.79 9.74 -4.10
C ASP A 509 -20.07 11.03 -3.69
N ARG A 510 -20.86 12.02 -3.26
CA ARG A 510 -20.37 13.26 -2.65
C ARG A 510 -20.56 13.19 -1.13
N SER A 511 -19.52 13.56 -0.38
CA SER A 511 -19.62 13.71 1.07
C SER A 511 -20.46 14.94 1.44
N TYR A 512 -20.89 15.01 2.70
CA TYR A 512 -21.71 16.10 3.24
C TYR A 512 -21.16 17.52 3.01
N ASN A 513 -19.85 17.66 2.82
CA ASN A 513 -19.16 18.93 2.53
C ASN A 513 -18.95 19.19 1.03
N GLY A 514 -19.59 18.41 0.15
CA GLY A 514 -19.54 18.57 -1.31
C GLY A 514 -18.26 18.07 -1.98
N LEU A 515 -17.39 17.36 -1.25
CA LEU A 515 -16.21 16.72 -1.84
C LEU A 515 -16.57 15.32 -2.38
N LEU A 516 -15.78 14.82 -3.33
CA LEU A 516 -15.84 13.41 -3.73
C LEU A 516 -15.52 12.53 -2.53
N GLU A 517 -16.34 11.50 -2.34
CA GLU A 517 -16.07 10.48 -1.35
C GLU A 517 -14.82 9.69 -1.73
N SER A 518 -14.12 9.23 -0.69
CA SER A 518 -12.90 8.48 -0.87
C SER A 518 -12.79 7.35 0.16
N PRO A 519 -12.21 6.20 -0.19
CA PRO A 519 -11.60 5.86 -1.49
C PRO A 519 -12.64 5.76 -2.60
N LEU A 520 -12.19 5.75 -3.87
CA LEU A 520 -13.09 5.47 -4.99
C LEU A 520 -13.73 4.08 -4.82
N PRO A 521 -14.97 3.88 -5.30
CA PRO A 521 -15.59 2.56 -5.32
C PRO A 521 -14.76 1.60 -6.18
N LEU A 522 -14.87 0.31 -5.86
CA LEU A 522 -14.23 -0.74 -6.65
C LEU A 522 -14.90 -0.80 -8.04
N PRO A 523 -14.13 -1.07 -9.11
CA PRO A 523 -14.65 -1.04 -10.47
C PRO A 523 -15.65 -2.17 -10.71
N THR A 524 -16.70 -1.87 -11.47
CA THR A 524 -17.74 -2.84 -11.87
C THR A 524 -17.61 -3.30 -13.32
N ARG A 525 -16.59 -2.80 -14.04
CA ARG A 525 -16.37 -3.01 -15.48
C ARG A 525 -14.89 -3.04 -15.80
N THR A 526 -14.54 -3.76 -16.85
CA THR A 526 -13.23 -3.59 -17.52
C THR A 526 -13.19 -2.23 -18.23
N LEU A 527 -11.99 -1.74 -18.58
CA LEU A 527 -11.88 -0.45 -19.28
C LEU A 527 -12.57 -0.40 -20.66
N PRO A 528 -12.47 -1.44 -21.51
CA PRO A 528 -13.24 -1.47 -22.76
C PRO A 528 -14.75 -1.38 -22.56
N GLU A 529 -15.27 -2.10 -21.56
CA GLU A 529 -16.69 -2.04 -21.22
C GLU A 529 -17.09 -0.66 -20.68
N LEU A 530 -16.21 -0.01 -19.91
CA LEU A 530 -16.43 1.35 -19.44
C LEU A 530 -16.44 2.36 -20.61
N PHE A 531 -15.50 2.25 -21.57
CA PHE A 531 -15.50 3.09 -22.76
C PHE A 531 -16.76 2.89 -23.60
N ALA A 532 -17.17 1.64 -23.83
CA ALA A 532 -18.39 1.31 -24.55
C ALA A 532 -19.64 1.85 -23.82
N HIS A 533 -19.71 1.69 -22.50
CA HIS A 533 -20.83 2.18 -21.69
C HIS A 533 -20.92 3.70 -21.69
N ALA A 534 -19.79 4.39 -21.50
CA ALA A 534 -19.75 5.85 -21.53
C ALA A 534 -20.20 6.39 -22.89
N TRP A 535 -19.79 5.76 -23.99
CA TRP A 535 -20.22 6.15 -25.33
C TRP A 535 -21.71 5.88 -25.56
N ALA A 536 -22.24 4.73 -25.12
CA ALA A 536 -23.66 4.43 -25.24
C ALA A 536 -24.54 5.48 -24.54
N LEU A 537 -24.15 5.94 -23.35
CA LEU A 537 -24.85 7.04 -22.66
C LEU A 537 -24.84 8.34 -23.46
N VAL A 538 -23.73 8.66 -24.14
CA VAL A 538 -23.65 9.83 -25.02
C VAL A 538 -24.55 9.67 -26.25
N GLU A 539 -24.58 8.50 -26.87
CA GLU A 539 -25.49 8.18 -27.99
C GLU A 539 -26.96 8.31 -27.59
N ASP A 540 -27.31 7.91 -26.36
CA ASP A 540 -28.66 8.01 -25.80
C ASP A 540 -29.04 9.44 -25.35
N GLY A 541 -28.17 10.42 -25.58
CA GLY A 541 -28.40 11.83 -25.21
C GLY A 541 -28.23 12.12 -23.72
N ALA A 542 -27.74 11.15 -22.95
CA ALA A 542 -27.41 11.28 -21.54
C ALA A 542 -25.90 11.52 -21.36
N GLY A 543 -25.26 12.28 -22.25
CA GLY A 543 -23.83 12.61 -22.18
C GLY A 543 -23.51 13.81 -21.28
N PRO A 544 -22.24 14.21 -21.17
CA PRO A 544 -21.84 15.42 -20.44
C PRO A 544 -22.53 16.66 -21.04
N SER A 545 -23.27 17.39 -20.20
CA SER A 545 -23.96 18.62 -20.59
C SER A 545 -23.41 19.83 -19.83
N LEU A 546 -23.62 21.03 -20.41
CA LEU A 546 -23.35 22.30 -19.74
C LEU A 546 -24.33 22.56 -18.59
#